data_AF-A0A9E2MU71-F1
#
_entry.id   AF-A0A9E2MU71-F1
#
_cell.length_a   1.000
_cell.length_b   1.000
_cell.length_c   1.000
_cell.angle_alpha   90.00
_cell.angle_beta   90.00
_cell.angle_gamma   90.00
#
_symmetry.space_group_name_H-M   'P 1'
#
loop_
_entity.id
_entity.type
_entity.pdbx_description
1 polymer ?
#
loop_
_entity_poly.entity_id
_entity_poly.type
_entity_poly.pdbx_seq_one_letter_code
_entity_poly.pdbx_strand_id
1 'polypeptide(L)'
;MKKAMTLIELLIVVVIIGILATTMIVNYQGTSRAALRAKARHALSIIGQAEKIVRSDTGAWATLANLPGATGIDFTPINNDVHFTYAIAGTVATATRRGTAQTVTYNFGTNVWGGTF
;
A
#
# COMPACT_ATOMS: atom_id res chain seq x y z
N MET A 1 -28.54 -6.47 48.39
CA MET A 1 -29.18 -7.50 47.55
C MET A 1 -28.27 -7.76 46.35
N LYS A 2 -27.56 -8.90 46.28
CA LYS A 2 -26.72 -9.27 45.12
C LYS A 2 -27.61 -9.94 44.08
N LYS A 3 -27.76 -9.33 42.90
CA LYS A 3 -28.36 -10.00 41.73
C LYS A 3 -27.41 -11.11 41.28
N ALA A 4 -27.87 -12.35 41.31
CA ALA A 4 -27.18 -13.45 40.66
C ALA A 4 -27.46 -13.38 39.16
N MET A 5 -26.40 -13.26 38.35
CA MET A 5 -26.47 -13.42 36.90
C MET A 5 -26.95 -14.84 36.60
N THR A 6 -27.94 -14.98 35.71
CA THR A 6 -28.49 -16.31 35.40
C THR A 6 -27.52 -17.08 34.49
N LEU A 7 -27.46 -18.40 34.64
CA LEU A 7 -26.66 -19.26 33.74
C LEU A 7 -27.10 -19.11 32.28
N ILE A 8 -28.39 -18.87 32.06
CA ILE A 8 -28.93 -18.67 30.71
C ILE A 8 -28.53 -17.31 30.11
N GLU A 9 -28.38 -16.26 30.93
CA GLU A 9 -27.79 -14.99 30.49
C GLU A 9 -26.35 -15.18 30.02
N LEU A 10 -25.54 -15.95 30.77
CA LEU A 10 -24.18 -16.23 30.33
C LEU A 10 -24.18 -17.08 29.04
N LEU A 11 -25.05 -18.08 28.96
CA LEU A 11 -25.12 -19.00 27.83
C LEU A 11 -25.49 -18.28 26.52
N ILE A 12 -26.50 -17.43 26.54
CA ILE A 12 -26.91 -16.70 25.32
C ILE A 12 -25.83 -15.69 24.88
N VAL A 13 -25.10 -15.09 25.83
CA VAL A 13 -24.00 -14.16 25.54
C VAL A 13 -22.86 -14.88 24.84
N VAL A 14 -22.45 -16.06 25.31
CA VAL A 14 -21.38 -16.84 24.66
C VAL A 14 -21.81 -17.31 23.26
N VAL A 15 -23.09 -17.69 23.09
CA VAL A 15 -23.64 -18.06 21.77
C VAL A 15 -23.62 -16.88 20.81
N ILE A 16 -24.05 -15.69 21.23
CA ILE A 16 -24.05 -14.48 20.40
C ILE A 16 -22.61 -14.08 20.03
N ILE A 17 -21.68 -14.10 20.98
CA ILE A 17 -20.26 -13.79 20.71
C ILE A 17 -19.66 -14.80 19.72
N GLY A 18 -20.01 -16.09 19.81
CA GLY A 18 -19.54 -17.11 18.86
C GLY A 18 -20.00 -16.86 17.41
N ILE A 19 -21.24 -16.41 17.22
CA ILE A 19 -21.80 -16.07 15.90
C ILE A 19 -21.18 -14.78 15.35
N LEU A 20 -20.99 -13.75 16.20
CA LEU A 20 -20.37 -12.49 15.78
C LEU A 20 -18.89 -12.67 15.43
N ALA A 21 -18.15 -13.47 16.21
CA ALA A 21 -16.73 -13.70 15.98
C ALA A 21 -16.45 -14.40 14.64
N THR A 22 -17.28 -15.36 14.24
CA THR A 22 -17.13 -16.10 12.98
C THR A 22 -17.43 -15.24 11.76
N THR A 23 -18.45 -14.37 11.83
CA THR A 23 -18.84 -13.50 10.71
C THR A 23 -17.87 -12.34 10.47
N MET A 24 -17.22 -11.81 11.50
CA MET A 24 -16.29 -10.68 11.37
C MET A 24 -14.94 -11.02 10.71
N ILE A 25 -14.48 -12.28 10.77
CA ILE A 25 -13.15 -12.68 10.28
C ILE A 25 -13.04 -12.65 8.74
N VAL A 26 -14.12 -12.98 8.03
CA VAL A 26 -14.07 -13.18 6.56
C VAL A 26 -13.79 -11.87 5.80
N ASN A 27 -14.15 -10.71 6.34
CA ASN A 27 -14.04 -9.42 5.64
C ASN A 27 -12.66 -8.74 5.72
N TYR A 28 -11.75 -9.19 6.59
CA TYR A 28 -10.48 -8.49 6.83
C TYR A 28 -9.43 -8.70 5.72
N GLN A 29 -9.47 -9.84 5.03
CA GLN A 29 -8.41 -10.21 4.07
C GLN A 29 -8.50 -9.43 2.75
N GLY A 30 -9.71 -9.09 2.30
CA GLY A 30 -9.91 -8.36 1.03
C GLY A 30 -9.51 -6.88 1.14
N THR A 31 -9.84 -6.23 2.25
CA THR A 31 -9.57 -4.80 2.48
C THR A 31 -8.07 -4.52 2.59
N SER A 32 -7.31 -5.40 3.23
CA SER A 32 -5.85 -5.28 3.36
C SER A 32 -5.14 -5.32 1.99
N ARG A 33 -5.54 -6.21 1.08
CA ARG A 33 -4.95 -6.30 -0.27
C ARG A 33 -5.25 -5.06 -1.11
N ALA A 34 -6.48 -4.55 -1.04
CA ALA A 34 -6.86 -3.32 -1.74
C ALA A 34 -6.08 -2.11 -1.20
N ALA A 35 -5.92 -2.00 0.12
CA ALA A 35 -5.13 -0.95 0.75
C ALA A 35 -3.66 -0.99 0.32
N LEU A 36 -3.05 -2.18 0.24
CA LEU A 36 -1.67 -2.33 -0.23
C LEU A 36 -1.50 -1.92 -1.69
N ARG A 37 -2.47 -2.26 -2.57
CA ARG A 37 -2.46 -1.78 -3.97
C ARG A 37 -2.56 -0.27 -4.05
N ALA A 38 -3.46 0.33 -3.26
CA ALA A 38 -3.62 1.78 -3.21
C ALA A 38 -2.34 2.47 -2.72
N LYS A 39 -1.71 1.93 -1.67
CA LYS A 39 -0.42 2.41 -1.16
C LYS A 39 0.67 2.41 -2.25
N ALA A 40 0.82 1.28 -2.95
CA ALA A 40 1.80 1.16 -4.03
C ALA A 40 1.54 2.18 -5.15
N ARG A 41 0.29 2.36 -5.57
CA ARG A 41 -0.08 3.37 -6.57
C ARG A 41 0.21 4.78 -6.11
N HIS A 42 -0.07 5.09 -4.85
CA HIS A 42 0.21 6.41 -4.29
C HIS A 42 1.71 6.71 -4.29
N ALA A 43 2.54 5.78 -3.83
CA ALA A 43 4.00 5.92 -3.86
C ALA A 43 4.54 6.08 -5.29
N LEU A 44 4.06 5.27 -6.24
CA LEU A 44 4.44 5.38 -7.65
C LEU A 44 3.98 6.70 -8.29
N SER A 45 2.86 7.26 -7.86
CA SER A 45 2.39 8.57 -8.33
C SER A 45 3.31 9.70 -7.85
N ILE A 46 3.77 9.65 -6.59
CA ILE A 46 4.76 10.59 -6.07
C ILE A 46 6.06 10.49 -6.87
N ILE A 47 6.57 9.26 -7.08
CA ILE A 47 7.77 9.03 -7.89
C ILE A 47 7.61 9.62 -9.29
N GLY A 48 6.50 9.33 -9.97
CA GLY A 48 6.28 9.82 -11.33
C GLY A 48 6.04 11.33 -11.41
N GLN A 49 5.53 11.97 -10.36
CA GLN A 49 5.45 13.43 -10.28
C GLN A 49 6.83 14.05 -10.07
N ALA A 50 7.63 13.48 -9.18
CA ALA A 50 9.00 13.91 -8.95
C ALA A 50 9.84 13.81 -10.24
N GLU A 51 9.74 12.71 -10.99
CA GLU A 51 10.41 12.54 -12.29
C GLU A 51 10.01 13.60 -13.31
N LYS A 52 8.73 14.01 -13.34
CA LYS A 52 8.25 15.06 -14.24
C LYS A 52 8.84 16.42 -13.87
N ILE A 53 8.99 16.71 -12.57
CA ILE A 53 9.65 17.94 -12.10
C ILE A 53 11.11 17.94 -12.55
N VAL A 54 11.86 16.87 -12.25
CA VAL A 54 13.28 16.77 -12.62
C VAL A 54 13.47 16.88 -14.14
N ARG A 55 12.59 16.26 -14.92
CA ARG A 55 12.63 16.36 -16.38
C ARG A 55 12.34 17.77 -16.87
N SER A 56 11.43 18.49 -16.21
CA SER A 56 11.15 19.90 -16.54
C SER A 56 12.38 20.78 -16.37
N ASP A 57 13.21 20.49 -15.37
CA ASP A 57 14.38 21.30 -15.04
C ASP A 57 15.64 20.90 -15.81
N THR A 58 15.85 19.60 -16.00
CA THR A 58 17.11 19.04 -16.54
C THR A 58 16.98 18.47 -17.95
N GLY A 59 15.75 18.26 -18.44
CA GLY A 59 15.47 17.59 -19.71
C GLY A 59 15.68 16.07 -19.69
N ALA A 60 16.17 15.49 -18.59
CA ALA A 60 16.48 14.07 -18.45
C ALA A 60 15.68 13.41 -17.31
N TRP A 61 15.59 12.08 -17.36
CA TRP A 61 15.01 11.27 -16.28
C TRP A 61 16.09 10.93 -15.25
N ALA A 62 15.71 10.93 -13.98
CA ALA A 62 16.64 10.64 -12.90
C ALA A 62 16.57 9.17 -12.46
N THR A 63 17.50 8.77 -11.60
CA THR A 63 17.44 7.48 -10.90
C THR A 63 16.78 7.68 -9.55
N LEU A 64 16.10 6.66 -9.02
CA LEU A 64 15.37 6.73 -7.75
C LEU A 64 16.17 7.38 -6.60
N ALA A 65 17.48 7.15 -6.55
CA ALA A 65 18.38 7.70 -5.54
C ALA A 65 18.55 9.23 -5.62
N ASN A 66 18.40 9.83 -6.80
CA ASN A 66 18.66 11.25 -7.04
C ASN A 66 17.38 12.12 -6.97
N LEU A 67 16.19 11.52 -7.03
CA LEU A 67 14.90 12.24 -6.99
C LEU A 67 14.70 13.08 -5.73
N PRO A 68 15.02 12.61 -4.51
CA PRO A 68 14.76 13.37 -3.29
C PRO A 68 15.57 14.67 -3.25
N GLY A 69 16.84 14.60 -3.66
CA GLY A 69 17.74 15.76 -3.72
C GLY A 69 17.41 16.73 -4.85
N ALA A 70 16.85 16.24 -5.95
CA ALA A 70 16.51 17.07 -7.11
C ALA A 70 15.15 17.78 -7.00
N THR A 71 14.22 17.28 -6.17
CA THR A 71 12.85 17.83 -6.07
C THR A 71 12.51 18.41 -4.70
N GLY A 72 13.31 18.14 -3.66
CA GLY A 72 13.00 18.51 -2.28
C GLY A 72 11.82 17.74 -1.67
N ILE A 73 11.31 16.72 -2.36
CA ILE A 73 10.27 15.83 -1.87
C ILE A 73 10.89 14.82 -0.90
N ASP A 74 10.23 14.57 0.23
CA ASP A 74 10.66 13.55 1.19
C ASP A 74 10.28 12.14 0.72
N PHE A 75 11.30 11.33 0.43
CA PHE A 75 11.15 9.93 0.04
C PHE A 75 11.36 8.95 1.21
N THR A 76 11.58 9.43 2.42
CA THR A 76 11.73 8.60 3.64
C THR A 76 10.63 7.53 3.77
N PRO A 77 9.34 7.81 3.49
CA PRO A 77 8.27 6.80 3.55
C PRO A 77 8.35 5.71 2.46
N ILE A 78 8.96 6.03 1.31
CA ILE A 78 9.15 5.12 0.18
C ILE A 78 10.39 4.24 0.41
N ASN A 79 11.48 4.85 0.87
CA ASN A 79 12.75 4.18 1.14
C ASN A 79 12.66 3.20 2.33
N ASN A 80 11.82 3.51 3.32
CA ASN A 80 11.62 2.67 4.51
C ASN A 80 10.33 1.84 4.45
N ASP A 81 9.74 1.62 3.26
CA ASP A 81 8.53 0.82 3.17
C ASP A 81 8.79 -0.66 3.51
N VAL A 82 8.05 -1.16 4.49
CA VAL A 82 8.13 -2.56 4.92
C VAL A 82 7.43 -3.52 3.94
N HIS A 83 6.48 -3.03 3.13
CA HIS A 83 5.65 -3.86 2.25
C HIS A 83 6.16 -3.90 0.81
N PHE A 84 6.86 -2.87 0.36
CA PHE A 84 7.26 -2.70 -1.03
C PHE A 84 8.72 -2.33 -1.17
N THR A 85 9.33 -2.79 -2.26
CA THR A 85 10.58 -2.25 -2.79
C THR A 85 10.28 -1.50 -4.08
N TYR A 86 10.92 -0.36 -4.27
CA TYR A 86 10.68 0.52 -5.41
C TYR A 86 11.91 0.57 -6.31
N ALA A 87 11.70 0.58 -7.62
CA ALA A 87 12.75 0.72 -8.61
C ALA A 87 12.27 1.57 -9.79
N ILE A 88 13.19 2.28 -10.43
CA ILE A 88 12.94 3.02 -11.67
C ILE A 88 13.86 2.47 -12.75
N ALA A 89 13.27 2.12 -13.90
CA ALA A 89 13.99 1.71 -15.10
C ALA A 89 13.49 2.56 -16.28
N GLY A 90 14.31 3.52 -16.71
CA GLY A 90 13.92 4.50 -17.73
C GLY A 90 12.68 5.29 -17.30
N THR A 91 11.56 5.10 -17.99
CA THR A 91 10.29 5.81 -17.70
C THR A 91 9.31 5.02 -16.84
N VAL A 92 9.71 3.86 -16.34
CA VAL A 92 8.85 2.93 -15.61
C VAL A 92 9.29 2.85 -14.16
N ALA A 93 8.42 3.30 -13.26
CA ALA A 93 8.53 3.05 -11.83
C ALA A 93 7.80 1.74 -11.48
N THR A 94 8.43 0.89 -10.68
CA THR A 94 7.90 -0.41 -10.27
C THR A 94 7.90 -0.51 -8.76
N ALA A 95 6.77 -0.92 -8.18
CA ALA A 95 6.64 -1.31 -6.78
C ALA A 95 6.47 -2.82 -6.72
N THR A 96 7.45 -3.52 -6.14
CA THR A 96 7.44 -4.97 -5.96
C THR A 96 7.09 -5.29 -4.52
N ARG A 97 6.07 -6.13 -4.30
CA ARG A 97 5.67 -6.53 -2.96
C ARG A 97 6.79 -7.38 -2.34
N ARG A 98 7.26 -7.02 -1.15
CA ARG A 98 8.34 -7.73 -0.47
C ARG A 98 7.90 -9.18 -0.20
N GLY A 99 8.77 -10.14 -0.56
CA GLY A 99 8.50 -11.57 -0.38
C GLY A 99 7.54 -12.18 -1.41
N THR A 100 7.19 -11.47 -2.50
CA THR A 100 6.37 -12.01 -3.60
C THR A 100 6.80 -11.42 -4.94
N ALA A 101 6.50 -12.08 -6.05
CA ALA A 101 6.70 -11.53 -7.41
C ALA A 101 5.58 -10.57 -7.87
N GLN A 102 4.71 -10.12 -6.95
CA GLN A 102 3.61 -9.22 -7.28
C GLN A 102 4.13 -7.79 -7.49
N THR A 103 3.69 -7.15 -8.57
CA THR A 103 4.16 -5.83 -8.97
C THR A 103 3.02 -4.87 -9.30
N VAL A 104 3.24 -3.58 -9.03
CA VAL A 104 2.51 -2.48 -9.67
C VAL A 104 3.54 -1.69 -10.47
N THR A 105 3.21 -1.35 -11.71
CA THR A 105 4.06 -0.49 -12.54
C THR A 105 3.32 0.77 -12.92
N TYR A 106 4.08 1.87 -13.03
CA TYR A 106 3.61 3.14 -13.55
C TYR A 106 4.62 3.67 -14.55
N ASN A 107 4.20 3.80 -15.80
CA ASN A 107 4.98 4.48 -16.81
C ASN A 107 4.62 5.97 -16.79
N PHE A 108 5.47 6.80 -16.20
CA PHE A 108 5.24 8.24 -16.08
C PHE A 108 5.53 9.01 -17.39
N GLY A 109 6.13 8.36 -18.39
CA GLY A 109 6.30 8.89 -19.74
C GLY A 109 5.04 8.78 -20.60
N THR A 110 4.23 7.74 -20.40
CA THR A 110 2.98 7.48 -21.14
C THR A 110 1.71 7.56 -20.29
N ASN A 111 1.86 7.77 -18.97
CA ASN A 111 0.78 7.73 -17.97
C ASN A 111 -0.01 6.41 -17.93
N VAL A 112 0.65 5.28 -18.21
CA VAL A 112 0.03 3.94 -18.22
C VAL A 112 0.34 3.19 -16.92
N TRP A 113 -0.69 2.57 -16.34
CA TRP A 113 -0.56 1.68 -15.18
C TRP A 113 -0.53 0.21 -15.62
N GLY A 114 0.24 -0.62 -14.91
CA GLY A 114 0.33 -2.05 -15.16
C GLY A 114 0.77 -2.87 -13.94
N GLY A 115 1.22 -4.10 -14.19
CA GLY A 115 1.73 -5.03 -13.18
C GLY A 115 0.79 -6.18 -12.84
N THR A 116 1.28 -7.10 -12.03
CA THR A 116 0.61 -8.33 -11.59
C THR A 116 0.41 -8.29 -10.08
N PHE A 117 -0.74 -7.81 -9.61
CA PHE A 117 -1.08 -7.79 -8.17
C PHE A 117 -2.26 -8.68 -7.87
#